data_AF-A0A6V8Q7Y3-F1
#
_entry.id   AF-A0A6V8Q7Y3-F1
#
_cell.length_a   1.000
_cell.length_b   1.000
_cell.length_c   1.000
_cell.angle_alpha   90.00
_cell.angle_beta   90.00
_cell.angle_gamma   90.00
#
_symmetry.space_group_name_H-M   'P 1'
#
loop_
_entity.id
_entity.type
_entity.pdbx_description
1 polymer ?
#
loop_
_entity_poly.entity_id
_entity_poly.type
_entity_poly.pdbx_seq_one_letter_code
_entity_poly.pdbx_strand_id
1 'polypeptide(L)'
;VPEVGAPEKSDKIAHFIMYLITCGVFYFTFRLRIKKIILWAGVFSFAYGLLMELVQGILPYREFSLEDLFANTAGVVLMLLYLVARDNLKSS
;
A
#
# COMPACT_ATOMS: atom_id res chain seq x y z
N VAL A 1 28.53 20.31 -12.96
CA VAL A 1 28.19 19.06 -13.68
C VAL A 1 26.67 19.05 -13.78
N PRO A 2 26.05 18.93 -14.96
CA PRO A 2 24.60 18.94 -15.04
C PRO A 2 24.08 17.68 -14.32
N GLU A 3 23.17 17.88 -13.36
CA GLU A 3 22.39 16.79 -12.77
C GLU A 3 21.64 16.10 -13.90
N VAL A 4 21.95 14.82 -14.11
CA VAL A 4 21.18 13.95 -14.99
C VAL A 4 19.88 13.63 -14.25
N GLY A 5 18.96 14.60 -14.24
CA GLY A 5 17.61 14.40 -13.75
C GLY A 5 16.98 13.28 -14.57
N ALA A 6 16.61 12.20 -13.91
CA ALA A 6 15.86 11.12 -14.54
C ALA A 6 14.63 11.72 -15.28
N PRO A 7 14.28 11.24 -16.48
CA PRO A 7 13.23 11.87 -17.27
C PRO A 7 11.89 11.80 -16.51
N GLU A 8 11.19 12.93 -16.36
CA GLU A 8 9.84 13.04 -15.75
C GLU A 8 8.82 12.02 -16.29
N LYS A 9 9.06 11.43 -17.47
CA LYS A 9 8.23 10.39 -18.07
C LYS A 9 8.37 9.02 -17.38
N SER A 10 9.54 8.70 -16.84
CA SER A 10 9.79 7.44 -16.14
C SER A 10 8.96 7.35 -14.85
N ASP A 11 8.83 8.48 -14.15
CA ASP A 11 8.03 8.59 -12.93
C ASP A 11 6.53 8.33 -13.18
N LYS A 12 5.99 8.86 -14.28
CA LYS A 12 4.57 8.68 -14.67
C LYS A 12 4.24 7.24 -15.05
N ILE A 13 5.16 6.54 -15.71
CA ILE A 13 4.99 5.13 -16.10
C ILE A 13 5.04 4.22 -14.87
N ALA A 14 5.98 4.47 -13.96
CA ALA A 14 6.06 3.76 -12.69
C ALA A 14 4.77 3.94 -11.88
N HIS A 15 4.28 5.18 -11.75
CA HIS A 15 2.98 5.45 -11.12
C HIS A 15 1.85 4.70 -11.82
N PHE A 16 1.72 4.79 -13.14
CA PHE A 16 0.67 4.08 -13.87
C PHE A 16 0.66 2.57 -13.60
N ILE A 17 1.83 1.92 -13.63
CA ILE A 17 1.97 0.48 -13.38
C ILE A 17 1.61 0.14 -11.93
N MET A 18 2.10 0.91 -10.96
CA MET A 18 1.82 0.70 -9.54
C MET A 18 0.33 0.81 -9.22
N TYR A 19 -0.35 1.83 -9.74
CA TYR A 19 -1.78 2.02 -9.54
C TYR A 19 -2.62 0.98 -10.28
N LEU A 20 -2.18 0.51 -11.45
CA LEU A 20 -2.83 -0.57 -12.20
C LEU A 20 -2.78 -1.91 -11.43
N ILE A 21 -1.61 -2.26 -10.90
CA ILE A 21 -1.43 -3.45 -10.06
C ILE A 21 -2.25 -3.34 -8.77
N THR A 22 -2.18 -2.19 -8.10
CA THR A 22 -2.92 -1.92 -6.87
C THR A 22 -4.43 -2.04 -7.07
N CYS A 23 -4.95 -1.48 -8.16
CA CYS A 23 -6.36 -1.60 -8.54
C CYS A 23 -6.76 -3.05 -8.78
N GLY A 24 -5.93 -3.82 -9.50
CA GLY A 24 -6.14 -5.25 -9.73
C GLY A 24 -6.18 -6.04 -8.41
N VAL A 25 -5.21 -5.83 -7.53
CA VAL A 25 -5.14 -6.48 -6.20
C VAL A 25 -6.40 -6.17 -5.39
N PHE A 26 -6.86 -4.91 -5.35
CA PHE A 26 -8.10 -4.56 -4.65
C PHE A 26 -9.31 -5.25 -5.27
N TYR A 27 -9.48 -5.22 -6.60
CA TYR A 27 -10.60 -5.86 -7.28
C TYR A 27 -10.68 -7.37 -6.97
N PHE A 28 -9.55 -8.09 -7.03
CA PHE A 28 -9.51 -9.52 -6.71
C PHE A 28 -9.71 -9.79 -5.22
N THR A 29 -9.22 -8.90 -4.36
CA THR A 29 -9.39 -9.00 -2.90
C THR A 29 -10.87 -8.87 -2.53
N PHE A 30 -11.59 -7.87 -3.05
CA PHE A 30 -12.99 -7.57 -2.68
C PHE A 30 -14.03 -8.60 -3.12
N ARG A 31 -13.67 -9.63 -3.89
CA ARG A 31 -14.61 -10.62 -4.44
C ARG A 31 -14.97 -11.78 -3.48
N LEU A 32 -14.33 -11.93 -2.31
CA LEU A 32 -14.50 -13.12 -1.45
C LEU A 32 -14.85 -12.80 0.03
N ARG A 33 -15.67 -13.68 0.63
CA ARG A 33 -16.45 -13.50 1.87
C ARG A 33 -15.69 -12.92 3.09
N ILE A 34 -16.44 -12.11 3.84
CA ILE A 34 -16.06 -10.94 4.66
C ILE A 34 -15.15 -11.19 5.89
N LYS A 35 -14.90 -12.44 6.32
CA LYS A 35 -14.09 -12.68 7.54
C LYS A 35 -12.59 -12.88 7.30
N LYS A 36 -12.21 -13.63 6.26
CA LYS A 36 -10.79 -13.82 5.92
C LYS A 36 -10.21 -12.60 5.19
N ILE A 37 -11.05 -11.85 4.49
CA ILE A 37 -10.63 -10.72 3.66
C ILE A 37 -10.03 -9.57 4.47
N ILE A 38 -10.50 -9.31 5.69
CA ILE A 38 -9.99 -8.21 6.51
C ILE A 38 -8.51 -8.47 6.85
N LEU A 39 -8.19 -9.69 7.30
CA LEU A 39 -6.81 -10.08 7.59
C LEU A 39 -5.93 -10.03 6.34
N TRP A 40 -6.40 -10.59 5.22
CA TRP A 40 -5.65 -10.57 3.96
C TRP A 40 -5.44 -9.16 3.44
N ALA A 41 -6.45 -8.28 3.51
CA ALA A 41 -6.32 -6.87 3.14
C ALA A 41 -5.25 -6.17 3.99
N GLY A 42 -5.22 -6.43 5.30
CA GLY A 42 -4.17 -5.92 6.18
C GLY A 42 -2.76 -6.38 5.78
N VAL A 43 -2.60 -7.68 5.56
CA VAL A 43 -1.32 -8.28 5.13
C VAL A 43 -0.87 -7.70 3.78
N PHE A 44 -1.77 -7.62 2.80
CA PHE A 44 -1.47 -7.06 1.49
C PHE A 44 -1.11 -5.57 1.56
N SER A 45 -1.87 -4.77 2.30
CA SER A 45 -1.58 -3.34 2.44
C SER A 45 -0.27 -3.06 3.17
N PHE A 46 0.05 -3.84 4.22
CA PHE A 46 1.35 -3.74 4.89
C PHE A 46 2.51 -4.15 3.97
N ALA A 47 2.39 -5.31 3.31
CA ALA A 47 3.41 -5.79 2.38
C ALA A 47 3.64 -4.82 1.22
N TYR A 48 2.56 -4.21 0.71
CA TYR A 48 2.64 -3.19 -0.33
C TYR A 48 3.34 -1.91 0.16
N GLY A 49 2.98 -1.39 1.34
CA GLY A 49 3.65 -0.23 1.93
C GLY A 49 5.13 -0.47 2.19
N LEU A 50 5.50 -1.64 2.72
CA LEU A 50 6.90 -2.02 2.92
C LEU A 50 7.66 -2.12 1.59
N LEU A 51 7.06 -2.74 0.57
CA LEU A 51 7.68 -2.86 -0.74
C LEU A 51 7.89 -1.50 -1.40
N MET A 52 6.95 -0.57 -1.22
CA MET A 52 7.09 0.81 -1.70
C MET A 52 8.28 1.52 -1.04
N GLU A 53 8.42 1.43 0.29
CA GLU A 53 9.56 2.01 1.00
C GLU A 53 10.89 1.39 0.51
N LEU A 54 10.95 0.07 0.32
CA LEU A 54 12.13 -0.61 -0.21
C LEU A 54 12.49 -0.12 -1.63
N VAL A 55 11.48 0.09 -2.47
CA VAL A 55 11.68 0.68 -3.81
C VAL A 55 12.13 2.13 -3.70
N GLN A 56 11.61 2.91 -2.75
CA GLN A 56 12.07 4.28 -2.53
C GLN A 56 13.53 4.33 -2.09
N GLY A 57 13.99 3.36 -1.27
CA GLY A 57 15.39 3.26 -0.84
C GLY A 57 16.42 3.01 -1.95
N ILE A 58 15.99 2.53 -3.13
CA ILE A 58 16.87 2.33 -4.29
C ILE A 58 16.78 3.48 -5.32
N LEU A 59 15.85 4.44 -5.12
CA LEU A 59 15.68 5.55 -6.04
C LEU A 59 16.62 6.72 -5.67
N PRO A 60 17.27 7.37 -6.63
CA PRO A 60 18.21 8.46 -6.34
C PRO A 60 17.54 9.78 -5.89
N TYR A 61 16.22 9.88 -6.00
CA TYR A 61 15.42 11.07 -5.67
C TYR A 61 14.44 10.85 -4.50
N ARG A 62 14.50 9.68 -3.86
CA ARG A 62 13.67 9.33 -2.70
C ARG A 62 14.51 8.52 -1.73
N GLU A 63 14.15 8.56 -0.45
CA GLU A 63 14.85 7.79 0.58
C GLU A 63 13.87 6.85 1.26
N PHE A 64 14.39 5.72 1.72
CA PHE A 64 13.65 4.81 2.60
C PHE A 64 13.41 5.52 3.94
N SER A 65 12.15 5.56 4.38
CA SER A 65 11.77 6.26 5.60
C SER A 65 11.11 5.30 6.60
N LEU A 66 11.76 5.11 7.75
CA LEU A 66 11.17 4.35 8.86
C LEU A 66 9.92 5.02 9.41
N GLU A 67 9.86 6.35 9.34
CA GLU A 67 8.69 7.14 9.75
C GLU A 67 7.50 6.86 8.82
N ASP A 68 7.74 6.80 7.51
CA ASP A 68 6.70 6.50 6.52
C ASP A 68 6.24 5.04 6.63
N LEU A 69 7.16 4.09 6.85
CA LEU A 69 6.80 2.70 7.15
C LEU A 69 5.91 2.59 8.40
N PHE A 70 6.23 3.34 9.47
CA PHE A 70 5.44 3.36 10.69
C PHE A 70 4.05 3.97 10.45
N ALA A 71 3.98 5.10 9.75
CA ALA A 71 2.72 5.76 9.39
C ALA A 71 1.82 4.85 8.54
N ASN A 72 2.39 4.20 7.53
CA ASN A 72 1.69 3.23 6.68
C ASN A 72 1.14 2.06 7.51
N THR A 73 1.96 1.51 8.41
CA THR A 73 1.57 0.40 9.29
C THR A 73 0.46 0.82 10.27
N ALA A 74 0.57 2.02 10.85
CA ALA A 74 -0.45 2.56 11.74
C ALA A 74 -1.80 2.74 11.03
N GLY A 75 -1.79 3.23 9.78
CA GLY A 75 -3.00 3.34 8.95
C GLY A 75 -3.66 1.99 8.68
N VAL A 76 -2.87 0.96 8.36
CA VAL A 76 -3.37 -0.41 8.19
C VAL A 76 -4.03 -0.92 9.48
N VAL A 77 -3.36 -0.79 10.63
CA VAL A 77 -3.89 -1.24 11.93
C VAL A 77 -5.20 -0.53 12.27
N LEU A 78 -5.26 0.80 12.12
CA LEU A 78 -6.47 1.58 12.40
C LEU A 78 -7.66 1.15 11.52
N MET A 79 -7.43 0.91 10.23
CA MET A 79 -8.47 0.44 9.32
C MET A 79 -8.95 -0.97 9.68
N LEU A 80 -8.03 -1.88 10.04
CA LEU A 80 -8.40 -3.23 10.49
C LEU A 80 -9.27 -3.19 11.75
N LEU A 81 -8.90 -2.37 12.74
CA LEU A 81 -9.69 -2.19 13.96
C LEU A 81 -11.10 -1.68 13.65
N TYR A 82 -11.21 -0.68 12.78
CA TYR A 82 -12.50 -0.14 12.35
C TYR A 82 -13.37 -1.20 11.65
N LEU A 83 -12.79 -1.97 10.73
CA LEU A 83 -13.54 -3.01 10.00
C LEU A 83 -13.99 -4.15 10.90
N VAL A 84 -13.15 -4.58 11.85
CA VAL A 84 -13.50 -5.59 12.85
C VAL A 84 -14.61 -5.08 13.77
N ALA A 85 -14.51 -3.85 14.27
CA ALA A 85 -15.56 -3.25 15.11
C ALA A 85 -16.90 -3.17 14.35
N ARG A 86 -16.87 -2.76 13.09
CA ARG A 86 -18.06 -2.69 12.22
C ARG A 86 -18.69 -4.07 11.96
N ASP A 87 -17.88 -5.10 11.72
CA ASP A 87 -18.38 -6.47 11.51
C ASP A 87 -19.08 -7.00 12.76
N ASN A 88 -18.49 -6.78 13.95
CA ASN A 88 -19.08 -7.17 15.22
C ASN A 88 -20.43 -6.47 15.50
N LEU A 89 -20.56 -5.20 15.12
CA LEU A 89 -21.83 -4.45 15.25
C LEU A 89 -22.94 -4.96 14.31
N LYS A 90 -22.60 -5.51 13.14
CA LYS A 90 -23.59 -6.08 12.20
C LYS A 90 -24.03 -7.50 12.53
N SER A 91 -23.26 -8.19 13.38
CA SER A 91 -23.54 -9.58 13.79
C SER A 91 -24.30 -9.68 15.13
N SER A 92 -24.58 -8.56 15.82
CA SER A 92 -25.51 -8.46 16.96
C SER A 92 -26.89 -8.00 16.50
#